data_AF-A0A7X7MH63-F1
#
_entry.id   AF-A0A7X7MH63-F1
#
_cell.length_a   1.000
_cell.length_b   1.000
_cell.length_c   1.000
_cell.angle_alpha   90.00
_cell.angle_beta   90.00
_cell.angle_gamma   90.00
#
_symmetry.space_group_name_H-M   'P 1'
#
loop_
_entity.id
_entity.type
_entity.pdbx_description
1 polymer ?
#
loop_
_entity_poly.entity_id
_entity_poly.type
_entity_poly.pdbx_seq_one_letter_code
_entity_poly.pdbx_strand_id
1 'polypeptide(L)'
;MNWFLLLTLIMLPLGLLLLGLAQRGKAAALNRTAPAPAPNLRTLLLWKPWQELLLGFIFTFSGLYFARRVVSGAKAWELALATAALIALFSAWGAYSRFHSTWNTAELPAESKQRLLHWHRCFCLGLALLWLGLLSIFAWQLQAA
;
A
#
# COMPACT_ATOMS: atom_id res chain seq x y z
N MET A 1 27.81 4.58 -1.93
CA MET A 1 26.53 4.53 -2.68
C MET A 1 25.40 4.57 -1.66
N ASN A 2 24.96 5.78 -1.28
CA ASN A 2 24.09 6.02 -0.10
C ASN A 2 22.65 6.42 -0.47
N TRP A 3 22.34 6.53 -1.76
CA TRP A 3 21.05 7.02 -2.23
C TRP A 3 19.89 6.09 -1.86
N PHE A 4 20.08 4.77 -1.91
CA PHE A 4 19.05 3.81 -1.49
C PHE A 4 18.75 3.85 0.02
N LEU A 5 19.78 4.09 0.85
CA LEU A 5 19.61 4.31 2.28
C LEU A 5 18.84 5.62 2.56
N LEU A 6 19.20 6.71 1.88
CA LEU A 6 18.48 7.99 1.95
C LEU A 6 17.01 7.85 1.52
N LEU A 7 16.75 7.16 0.40
CA LEU A 7 15.40 6.87 -0.06
C LEU A 7 14.61 6.07 0.97
N THR A 8 15.22 5.04 1.56
CA THR A 8 14.60 4.24 2.62
C THR A 8 14.24 5.11 3.84
N LEU A 9 15.20 5.93 4.31
CA LEU A 9 15.05 6.80 5.48
C LEU A 9 13.97 7.87 5.31
N ILE A 10 13.67 8.27 4.07
CA ILE A 10 12.61 9.25 3.78
C ILE A 10 11.28 8.55 3.51
N MET A 11 11.27 7.53 2.64
CA MET A 11 10.04 6.93 2.14
C MET A 11 9.31 6.07 3.17
N LEU A 12 10.02 5.33 4.03
CA LEU A 12 9.38 4.53 5.08
C LEU A 12 8.61 5.39 6.09
N PRO A 13 9.22 6.40 6.76
CA PRO A 13 8.50 7.20 7.73
C PRO A 13 7.42 8.05 7.06
N LEU A 14 7.66 8.59 5.86
CA LEU A 14 6.65 9.35 5.12
C LEU A 14 5.45 8.45 4.73
N GLY A 15 5.71 7.24 4.28
CA GLY A 15 4.68 6.24 3.95
C GLY A 15 3.84 5.87 5.17
N LEU A 16 4.48 5.57 6.31
CA LEU A 16 3.81 5.28 7.57
C LEU A 16 2.95 6.47 8.06
N LEU A 17 3.50 7.69 7.97
CA LEU A 17 2.80 8.91 8.35
C LEU A 17 1.54 9.13 7.49
N LEU A 18 1.66 8.96 6.17
CA LEU A 18 0.52 9.07 5.25
C LEU A 18 -0.54 8.00 5.50
N LEU A 19 -0.14 6.74 5.78
CA LEU A 19 -1.09 5.69 6.14
C LEU A 19 -1.86 6.04 7.42
N GLY A 20 -1.16 6.49 8.47
CA GLY A 20 -1.77 6.87 9.73
C GLY A 20 -2.73 8.05 9.60
N LEU A 21 -2.31 9.10 8.89
CA LEU A 21 -3.15 10.28 8.61
C LEU A 21 -4.37 9.90 7.76
N ALA A 22 -4.17 9.12 6.71
CA ALA A 22 -5.26 8.66 5.85
C ALA A 22 -6.25 7.77 6.59
N GLN A 23 -5.79 6.90 7.48
CA GLN A 23 -6.65 6.07 8.32
C GLN A 23 -7.56 6.93 9.21
N ARG A 24 -6.96 7.91 9.91
CA ARG A 24 -7.69 8.85 10.77
C ARG A 24 -8.66 9.72 9.95
N GLY A 25 -8.22 10.19 8.79
CA GLY A 25 -9.03 10.98 7.87
C GLY A 25 -10.25 10.23 7.34
N LYS A 26 -10.09 8.97 6.89
CA LYS A 26 -11.20 8.09 6.49
C LYS A 26 -12.19 7.89 7.65
N ALA A 27 -11.69 7.61 8.85
CA ALA A 27 -12.53 7.41 10.03
C ALA A 27 -13.32 8.68 10.40
N ALA A 28 -12.66 9.84 10.37
CA ALA A 28 -13.31 11.13 10.64
C ALA A 28 -14.37 11.47 9.59
N ALA A 29 -14.11 11.21 8.30
CA ALA A 29 -15.07 11.41 7.23
C ALA A 29 -16.32 10.53 7.41
N LEU A 30 -16.14 9.26 7.78
CA LEU A 30 -17.25 8.34 8.05
C LEU A 30 -18.06 8.75 9.30
N ASN A 31 -17.39 9.16 10.38
CA ASN A 31 -18.07 9.60 11.61
C ASN A 31 -18.88 10.90 11.44
N ARG A 32 -18.51 11.75 10.48
CA ARG A 32 -19.23 13.01 10.16
C ARG A 32 -20.40 12.80 9.20
N THR A 33 -20.60 11.59 8.68
CA THR A 33 -21.65 11.32 7.71
C THR A 33 -22.97 11.02 8.42
N ALA A 34 -24.04 11.71 8.02
CA ALA A 34 -25.40 11.49 8.50
C ALA A 34 -26.33 11.10 7.32
N PRO A 35 -27.16 10.04 7.44
CA PRO A 35 -27.18 9.08 8.54
C PRO A 35 -25.87 8.29 8.65
N ALA A 36 -25.59 7.77 9.85
CA ALA A 36 -24.35 7.05 10.11
C ALA A 36 -24.27 5.82 9.17
N PRO A 37 -23.12 5.58 8.50
CA PRO A 37 -22.99 4.45 7.60
C PRO A 37 -23.14 3.13 8.37
N ALA A 38 -23.73 2.14 7.71
CA ALA A 38 -23.89 0.80 8.27
C ALA A 38 -22.55 0.28 8.83
N PRO A 39 -22.54 -0.37 10.01
CA PRO A 39 -21.30 -0.80 10.67
C PRO A 39 -20.45 -1.72 9.77
N ASN A 40 -21.10 -2.57 8.95
CA ASN A 40 -20.41 -3.42 7.98
C ASN A 40 -19.70 -2.61 6.88
N LEU A 41 -20.35 -1.57 6.37
CA LEU A 41 -19.77 -0.69 5.35
C LEU A 41 -18.57 0.09 5.92
N ARG A 42 -18.68 0.56 7.16
CA ARG A 42 -17.57 1.22 7.88
C ARG A 42 -16.37 0.30 8.01
N THR A 43 -16.57 -0.95 8.41
CA THR A 43 -15.49 -1.93 8.54
C THR A 43 -14.84 -2.22 7.18
N LEU A 44 -15.64 -2.41 6.13
CA LEU A 44 -15.14 -2.66 4.77
C LEU A 44 -14.30 -1.49 4.24
N LEU A 45 -14.74 -0.25 4.42
CA LEU A 45 -14.03 0.94 3.91
C LEU A 45 -12.73 1.24 4.68
N LEU A 46 -12.66 0.86 5.97
CA LEU A 46 -11.50 1.12 6.82
C LEU A 46 -10.46 0.00 6.81
N TRP A 47 -10.90 -1.26 6.88
CA TRP A 47 -10.01 -2.40 7.14
C TRP A 47 -9.63 -3.21 5.91
N LYS A 48 -10.50 -3.28 4.90
CA LYS A 48 -10.20 -4.01 3.66
C LYS A 48 -8.91 -3.56 2.97
N PRO A 49 -8.56 -2.24 2.94
CA PRO A 49 -7.26 -1.82 2.41
C PRO A 49 -6.04 -2.35 3.17
N TRP A 50 -6.17 -2.62 4.48
CA TRP A 50 -5.09 -3.22 5.28
C TRP A 50 -4.93 -4.71 5.01
N GLN A 51 -6.02 -5.42 4.72
CA GLN A 51 -5.95 -6.82 4.33
C GLN A 51 -5.22 -6.99 2.98
N GLU A 52 -5.48 -6.09 2.03
CA GLU A 52 -4.76 -6.05 0.74
C GLU A 52 -3.29 -5.70 0.93
N LEU A 53 -2.96 -4.79 1.87
CA LEU A 53 -1.58 -4.47 2.25
C LEU A 53 -0.87 -5.72 2.77
N LEU A 54 -1.50 -6.44 3.71
CA LEU A 54 -0.93 -7.65 4.30
C LEU A 54 -0.72 -8.75 3.26
N LEU A 55 -1.71 -8.97 2.39
CA LEU A 55 -1.60 -9.92 1.29
C LEU A 55 -0.49 -9.51 0.32
N GLY A 56 -0.41 -8.23 -0.04
CA GLY A 56 0.67 -7.68 -0.84
C GLY A 56 2.02 -7.97 -0.22
N PHE A 57 2.19 -7.70 1.09
CA PHE A 57 3.38 -8.05 1.86
C PHE A 57 3.73 -9.53 1.68
N ILE A 58 2.81 -10.41 2.04
CA ILE A 58 3.04 -11.86 1.95
C ILE A 58 3.48 -12.24 0.53
N PHE A 59 2.76 -11.82 -0.51
CA PHE A 59 3.09 -12.19 -1.88
C PHE A 59 4.42 -11.60 -2.36
N THR A 60 4.73 -10.34 -2.05
CA THR A 60 5.97 -9.71 -2.49
C THR A 60 7.19 -10.37 -1.84
N PHE A 61 7.15 -10.61 -0.53
CA PHE A 61 8.26 -11.24 0.19
C PHE A 61 8.38 -12.73 -0.12
N SER A 62 7.26 -13.44 -0.29
CA SER A 62 7.28 -14.82 -0.80
C SER A 62 7.85 -14.90 -2.22
N GLY A 63 7.44 -14.00 -3.11
CA GLY A 63 7.97 -13.92 -4.48
C GLY A 63 9.49 -13.67 -4.48
N LEU A 64 9.96 -12.73 -3.65
CA LEU A 64 11.38 -12.46 -3.47
C LEU A 64 12.13 -13.69 -2.94
N TYR A 65 11.58 -14.39 -1.95
CA TYR A 65 12.16 -15.61 -1.37
C TYR A 65 12.30 -16.73 -2.39
N PHE A 66 11.23 -17.03 -3.15
CA PHE A 66 11.25 -18.07 -4.17
C PHE A 66 12.17 -17.70 -5.34
N ALA A 67 12.13 -16.45 -5.81
CA ALA A 67 13.00 -15.98 -6.87
C ALA A 67 14.49 -16.13 -6.49
N ARG A 68 14.85 -15.80 -5.25
CA ARG A 68 16.22 -16.00 -4.73
C ARG A 68 16.64 -17.46 -4.67
N ARG A 69 15.69 -18.40 -4.47
CA ARG A 69 16.00 -19.84 -4.43
C ARG A 69 16.14 -20.47 -5.82
N VAL A 70 15.40 -19.97 -6.80
CA VAL A 70 15.33 -20.55 -8.15
C VAL A 70 16.41 -19.97 -9.06
N VAL A 71 16.73 -18.69 -8.91
CA VAL A 71 17.62 -17.97 -9.82
C VAL A 71 18.87 -17.53 -9.05
N SER A 72 20.07 -17.89 -9.53
CA SER A 72 21.36 -17.55 -8.92
C SER A 72 22.11 -16.49 -9.74
N GLY A 73 22.96 -15.71 -9.06
CA GLY A 73 23.77 -14.64 -9.69
C GLY A 73 23.12 -13.25 -9.63
N ALA A 74 23.87 -12.20 -10.01
CA ALA A 74 23.43 -10.80 -9.86
C ALA A 74 22.15 -10.47 -10.66
N LYS A 75 22.00 -11.01 -11.88
CA LYS A 75 20.80 -10.80 -12.72
C LYS A 75 19.53 -11.46 -12.15
N ALA A 76 19.70 -12.49 -11.30
CA ALA A 76 18.60 -13.14 -10.60
C ALA A 76 17.91 -12.21 -9.61
N TRP A 77 18.73 -11.43 -8.90
CA TRP A 77 18.28 -10.50 -7.88
C TRP A 77 17.56 -9.29 -8.47
N GLU A 78 18.05 -8.78 -9.60
CA GLU A 78 17.35 -7.72 -10.34
C GLU A 78 15.95 -8.18 -10.80
N LEU A 79 15.84 -9.42 -11.29
CA LEU A 79 14.57 -10.01 -11.69
C LEU A 79 13.64 -10.24 -10.49
N ALA A 80 14.18 -10.68 -9.35
CA ALA A 80 13.43 -10.86 -8.10
C ALA A 80 12.88 -9.53 -7.57
N LEU A 81 13.69 -8.46 -7.61
CA LEU A 81 13.30 -7.10 -7.25
C LEU A 81 12.23 -6.54 -8.18
N ALA A 82 12.38 -6.73 -9.50
CA ALA A 82 11.39 -6.31 -10.48
C ALA A 82 10.04 -7.04 -10.28
N THR A 83 10.08 -8.34 -10.01
CA THR A 83 8.90 -9.15 -9.70
C THR A 83 8.23 -8.67 -8.40
N ALA A 84 9.02 -8.40 -7.37
CA ALA A 84 8.54 -7.86 -6.10
C ALA A 84 7.89 -6.47 -6.27
N ALA A 85 8.46 -5.60 -7.10
CA ALA A 85 7.89 -4.31 -7.45
C ALA A 85 6.55 -4.43 -8.19
N LEU A 86 6.44 -5.38 -9.12
CA LEU A 86 5.18 -5.66 -9.83
C LEU A 86 4.10 -6.17 -8.87
N ILE A 87 4.43 -7.08 -7.95
CA ILE A 87 3.48 -7.59 -6.95
C ILE A 87 3.01 -6.45 -6.02
N ALA A 88 3.92 -5.58 -5.59
CA ALA A 88 3.59 -4.40 -4.79
C ALA A 88 2.63 -3.44 -5.54
N LEU A 89 2.88 -3.20 -6.83
CA LEU A 89 2.01 -2.39 -7.69
C LEU A 89 0.62 -3.03 -7.86
N PHE A 90 0.56 -4.33 -8.13
CA PHE A 90 -0.71 -5.04 -8.28
C PHE A 90 -1.50 -5.10 -6.96
N SER A 91 -0.84 -5.20 -5.82
CA SER A 91 -1.48 -5.11 -4.50
C SER A 91 -2.06 -3.71 -4.25
N ALA A 92 -1.32 -2.64 -4.55
CA ALA A 92 -1.82 -1.28 -4.43
C ALA A 92 -3.01 -1.01 -5.38
N TRP A 93 -2.94 -1.52 -6.61
CA TRP A 93 -4.03 -1.46 -7.59
C TRP A 93 -5.26 -2.26 -7.13
N GLY A 94 -5.05 -3.46 -6.58
CA GLY A 94 -6.10 -4.30 -6.00
C GLY A 94 -6.82 -3.61 -4.85
N ALA A 95 -6.08 -2.93 -3.97
CA ALA A 95 -6.64 -2.12 -2.89
C ALA A 95 -7.51 -0.98 -3.41
N TYR A 96 -7.06 -0.28 -4.46
CA TYR A 96 -7.81 0.80 -5.10
C TYR A 96 -9.10 0.30 -5.78
N SER A 97 -9.00 -0.77 -6.58
CA SER A 97 -10.14 -1.36 -7.29
C SER A 97 -11.22 -1.88 -6.33
N ARG A 98 -10.81 -2.58 -5.25
CA ARG A 98 -11.75 -3.09 -4.23
C ARG A 98 -12.37 -2.00 -3.38
N PHE A 99 -11.66 -0.90 -3.16
CA PHE A 99 -12.26 0.29 -2.56
C PHE A 99 -13.29 0.89 -3.52
N HIS A 100 -12.96 1.04 -4.80
CA HIS A 100 -13.86 1.62 -5.79
C HIS A 100 -15.14 0.79 -6.00
N SER A 101 -15.05 -0.55 -5.91
CA SER A 101 -16.24 -1.40 -5.96
C SER A 101 -17.13 -1.25 -4.73
N THR A 102 -16.54 -1.16 -3.54
CA THR A 102 -17.26 -0.89 -2.28
C THR A 102 -17.82 0.54 -2.21
N TRP A 103 -17.16 1.45 -2.90
CA TRP A 103 -17.49 2.86 -3.02
C TRP A 103 -18.68 3.12 -3.94
N ASN A 104 -18.77 2.40 -5.06
CA ASN A 104 -19.88 2.52 -6.01
C ASN A 104 -21.21 2.03 -5.43
N THR A 105 -21.17 1.06 -4.51
CA THR A 105 -22.35 0.49 -3.86
C THR A 105 -22.75 1.22 -2.57
N ALA A 106 -21.92 2.16 -2.10
CA ALA A 106 -22.19 2.90 -0.88
C ALA A 106 -23.13 4.09 -1.14
N GLU A 107 -24.27 4.14 -0.47
CA GLU A 107 -25.11 5.33 -0.39
C GLU A 107 -24.52 6.28 0.68
N LEU A 108 -23.71 7.23 0.23
CA LEU A 108 -23.08 8.25 1.06
C LEU A 108 -23.28 9.61 0.38
N PRO A 109 -23.43 10.71 1.15
CA PRO A 109 -23.44 12.06 0.62
C PRO A 109 -22.21 12.35 -0.26
N ALA A 110 -22.40 13.11 -1.34
CA ALA A 110 -21.34 13.38 -2.33
C ALA A 110 -20.07 14.00 -1.70
N GLU A 111 -20.23 14.89 -0.71
CA GLU A 111 -19.10 15.48 0.01
C GLU A 111 -18.31 14.47 0.84
N SER A 112 -19.01 13.59 1.57
CA SER A 112 -18.40 12.53 2.37
C SER A 112 -17.67 11.54 1.49
N LYS A 113 -18.28 11.19 0.34
CA LYS A 113 -17.62 10.44 -0.72
C LYS A 113 -16.32 11.15 -1.10
N GLN A 114 -16.36 12.34 -1.68
CA GLN A 114 -15.15 12.99 -2.22
C GLN A 114 -13.99 13.07 -1.20
N ARG A 115 -14.30 13.35 0.08
CA ARG A 115 -13.31 13.30 1.17
C ARG A 115 -12.74 11.91 1.42
N LEU A 116 -13.58 10.87 1.45
CA LEU A 116 -13.14 9.47 1.56
C LEU A 116 -12.22 9.06 0.41
N LEU A 117 -12.51 9.47 -0.84
CA LEU A 117 -11.64 9.20 -1.99
C LEU A 117 -10.29 9.90 -1.86
N HIS A 118 -10.29 11.16 -1.43
CA HIS A 118 -9.05 11.89 -1.19
C HIS A 118 -8.16 11.16 -0.17
N TRP A 119 -8.73 10.79 0.98
CA TRP A 119 -7.99 10.03 1.99
C TRP A 119 -7.58 8.64 1.51
N HIS A 120 -8.38 7.98 0.68
CA HIS A 120 -8.00 6.70 0.08
C HIS A 120 -6.82 6.84 -0.89
N ARG A 121 -6.77 7.91 -1.69
CA ARG A 121 -5.60 8.21 -2.54
C ARG A 121 -4.34 8.46 -1.70
N CYS A 122 -4.45 9.22 -0.61
CA CYS A 122 -3.34 9.39 0.34
C CYS A 122 -2.89 8.06 0.96
N PHE A 123 -3.84 7.16 1.24
CA PHE A 123 -3.54 5.81 1.73
C PHE A 123 -2.76 5.00 0.68
N CYS A 124 -3.21 4.99 -0.57
CA CYS A 124 -2.51 4.33 -1.69
C CYS A 124 -1.12 4.91 -1.95
N LEU A 125 -0.95 6.24 -1.80
CA LEU A 125 0.36 6.87 -1.89
C LEU A 125 1.27 6.43 -0.74
N GLY A 126 0.75 6.41 0.50
CA GLY A 126 1.46 5.91 1.67
C GLY A 126 1.92 4.46 1.49
N LEU A 127 1.06 3.60 0.92
CA LEU A 127 1.40 2.24 0.52
C LEU A 127 2.56 2.20 -0.47
N ALA A 128 2.46 2.96 -1.57
CA ALA A 128 3.48 2.97 -2.61
C ALA A 128 4.86 3.39 -2.06
N LEU A 129 4.88 4.40 -1.18
CA LEU A 129 6.11 4.86 -0.52
C LEU A 129 6.69 3.80 0.42
N LEU A 130 5.85 3.11 1.19
CA LEU A 130 6.29 2.00 2.03
C LEU A 130 6.92 0.88 1.23
N TRP A 131 6.29 0.52 0.11
CA TRP A 131 6.80 -0.49 -0.81
C TRP A 131 8.14 -0.10 -1.43
N LEU A 132 8.23 1.12 -1.96
CA LEU A 132 9.48 1.63 -2.52
C LEU A 132 10.60 1.69 -1.49
N GLY A 133 10.30 2.14 -0.27
CA GLY A 133 11.25 2.18 0.85
C GLY A 133 11.74 0.79 1.27
N LEU A 134 10.90 -0.24 1.21
CA LEU A 134 11.31 -1.62 1.47
C LEU A 134 12.16 -2.18 0.34
N LEU A 135 11.73 -1.98 -0.91
CA LEU A 135 12.48 -2.43 -2.09
C LEU A 135 13.86 -1.75 -2.20
N SER A 136 14.00 -0.49 -1.76
CA SER A 136 15.29 0.18 -1.72
C SER A 136 16.27 -0.44 -0.73
N ILE A 137 15.80 -1.05 0.37
CA ILE A 137 16.67 -1.81 1.29
C ILE A 137 17.24 -3.02 0.56
N PHE A 138 16.41 -3.76 -0.16
CA PHE A 138 16.85 -4.94 -0.92
C PHE A 138 17.78 -4.57 -2.07
N ALA A 139 17.50 -3.48 -2.78
CA ALA A 139 18.37 -2.96 -3.83
C ALA A 139 19.74 -2.51 -3.27
N TRP A 140 19.75 -1.89 -2.08
CA TRP A 140 21.00 -1.52 -1.41
C TRP A 140 21.81 -2.75 -1.00
N GLN A 141 21.16 -3.76 -0.42
CA GLN A 141 21.83 -5.03 -0.07
C GLN A 141 22.42 -5.73 -1.29
N LEU A 142 21.74 -5.66 -2.45
CA LEU A 142 22.25 -6.21 -3.69
C LEU A 142 23.54 -5.53 -4.15
N GLN A 143 23.63 -4.21 -3.99
CA GLN A 143 24.81 -3.45 -4.40
C GLN A 143 26.00 -3.61 -3.44
N ALA A 144 25.75 -4.00 -2.20
CA ALA A 144 26.78 -4.22 -1.19
C ALA A 144 27.36 -5.64 -1.21
N ALA A 145 26.75 -6.57 -1.95
CA ALA A 145 27.16 -7.97 -2.11
C ALA A 145 27.94 -8.18 -3.41
#